data_AF-A0A0D0D4A4-F1
#
_entry.id   AF-A0A0D0D4A4-F1
#
_cell.length_a   1.000
_cell.length_b   1.000
_cell.length_c   1.000
_cell.angle_alpha   90.00
_cell.angle_beta   90.00
_cell.angle_gamma   90.00
#
_symmetry.space_group_name_H-M   'P 1'
#
loop_
_entity.id
_entity.type
_entity.pdbx_description
1 polymer ?
#
loop_
_entity_poly.entity_id
_entity_poly.type
_entity_poly.pdbx_seq_one_letter_code
_entity_poly.pdbx_strand_id
1 'polypeptide(L)' 'NSNGLGGGHIVGWLPIVKETQKDKHKPGFINFKNAVWHKAFYVLLELIIKYTKMGFWLEGADQVMQLLF' A
#
# COMPACT_ATOMS: atom_id res chain seq x y z
N ASN A 1 5.52 -7.94 16.36
CA ASN A 1 4.95 -6.58 16.41
C ASN A 1 5.35 -5.98 17.75
N SER A 2 6.38 -5.12 17.80
CA SER A 2 6.91 -4.57 19.06
C SER A 2 6.44 -3.13 19.26
N ASN A 3 6.24 -2.73 20.52
CA ASN A 3 5.80 -1.38 20.94
C ASN A 3 7.00 -0.47 21.32
N GLY A 4 8.18 -0.68 20.72
CA GLY A 4 9.38 0.12 21.01
C GLY A 4 9.60 1.26 20.00
N LEU A 5 10.31 2.31 20.41
CA LEU A 5 10.87 3.34 19.50
C LEU A 5 11.83 2.65 18.52
N GLY A 6 11.34 2.37 17.31
CA GLY A 6 12.01 1.54 16.29
C GLY A 6 11.12 0.43 15.70
N GLY A 7 9.93 0.20 16.26
CA GLY A 7 8.91 -0.67 15.68
C GLY A 7 8.15 0.05 14.57
N GLY A 8 8.64 -0.03 13.34
CA GLY A 8 7.91 0.49 12.18
C GLY A 8 6.50 -0.10 12.12
N HIS A 9 5.49 0.75 12.14
CA HIS A 9 4.13 0.31 11.82
C HIS A 9 4.07 0.04 10.32
N ILE A 10 3.80 -1.21 9.94
CA ILE A 10 3.42 -1.52 8.56
C ILE A 10 2.05 -0.90 8.33
N VAL A 11 2.03 0.32 7.80
CA VAL A 11 0.83 0.93 7.26
C VAL A 11 0.59 0.28 5.91
N GLY A 12 -0.32 -0.71 5.86
CA GLY A 12 -0.74 -1.30 4.60
C GLY A 12 -1.42 -0.24 3.74
N TRP A 13 -0.84 0.07 2.59
CA TRP A 13 -1.41 1.02 1.60
C TRP A 13 -2.68 0.49 0.94
N LEU A 14 -2.99 -0.81 1.16
CA LEU A 14 -4.12 -1.48 0.58
C LEU A 14 -5.30 -1.54 1.55
N PRO A 15 -6.53 -1.32 1.04
CA PRO A 15 -7.73 -1.31 1.88
C PRO A 15 -7.99 -2.68 2.49
N ILE A 16 -8.22 -2.69 3.81
CA ILE A 16 -8.67 -3.88 4.53
C ILE A 16 -10.21 -3.83 4.58
N VAL A 17 -10.84 -4.67 3.77
CA VAL A 17 -12.30 -4.82 3.77
C VAL A 17 -12.70 -5.68 4.97
N LYS A 18 -13.43 -5.07 5.92
CA LYS A 18 -13.92 -5.77 7.12
C LYS A 18 -14.99 -6.79 6.71
N GLU A 19 -14.79 -8.04 7.12
CA GLU A 19 -15.74 -9.13 6.90
C GLU A 19 -16.68 -9.25 8.11
N THR A 20 -17.99 -9.27 7.86
CA THR A 20 -18.95 -9.57 8.92
C THR A 20 -19.17 -11.08 9.03
N GLN A 21 -19.72 -11.55 10.15
CA GLN A 21 -20.10 -12.95 10.32
C GLN A 21 -21.09 -13.44 9.25
N LYS A 22 -21.92 -12.54 8.71
CA LYS A 22 -22.87 -12.84 7.63
C LYS A 22 -22.20 -13.02 6.28
N ASP A 23 -21.00 -12.49 6.11
CA ASP A 23 -20.26 -12.51 4.84
C ASP A 23 -19.20 -13.60 4.80
N LYS A 24 -18.91 -14.19 5.96
CA LYS A 24 -17.88 -15.21 6.16
C LYS A 24 -18.10 -16.42 5.24
N HIS A 25 -17.03 -16.83 4.57
CA HIS A 25 -17.00 -17.97 3.64
C HIS A 25 -17.92 -17.85 2.42
N LYS A 26 -18.50 -16.68 2.13
CA LYS A 26 -19.29 -16.48 0.92
C LYS A 26 -18.38 -16.22 -0.28
N PRO A 27 -18.47 -17.03 -1.35
CA PRO A 27 -17.66 -16.82 -2.56
C PRO A 27 -17.83 -15.41 -3.16
N GLY A 28 -19.06 -14.86 -3.12
CA GLY A 28 -19.32 -13.50 -3.58
C GLY A 28 -18.57 -12.43 -2.79
N PHE A 29 -18.48 -12.57 -1.47
CA PHE A 29 -17.74 -11.61 -0.64
C PHE A 29 -16.22 -11.77 -0.78
N ILE A 30 -15.74 -13.01 -0.95
CA ILE A 30 -14.33 -13.26 -1.29
C ILE A 30 -13.97 -12.60 -2.62
N ASN A 31 -14.78 -12.78 -3.66
CA ASN A 31 -14.58 -12.15 -4.97
C ASN A 31 -14.61 -10.62 -4.87
N PHE A 32 -15.53 -10.07 -4.07
CA PHE A 32 -15.57 -8.63 -3.79
C PHE A 32 -14.28 -8.13 -3.15
N LYS A 33 -13.78 -8.80 -2.09
CA LYS A 33 -12.50 -8.46 -1.45
C LYS A 33 -11.34 -8.49 -2.46
N ASN A 34 -11.30 -9.52 -3.31
CA ASN A 34 -10.27 -9.64 -4.35
C ASN A 34 -10.35 -8.48 -5.36
N ALA A 35 -11.54 -8.14 -5.84
CA ALA A 35 -11.73 -7.03 -6.77
C ALA A 35 -11.28 -5.69 -6.18
N VAL A 36 -11.65 -5.42 -4.92
CA VAL A 36 -11.21 -4.22 -4.19
C VAL A 36 -9.69 -4.19 -4.06
N TRP A 37 -9.08 -5.31 -3.69
CA TRP A 37 -7.63 -5.42 -3.54
C TRP A 37 -6.91 -5.15 -4.86
N HIS A 38 -7.31 -5.82 -5.94
CA HIS A 38 -6.68 -5.65 -7.26
C HIS A 38 -6.83 -4.23 -7.80
N LYS A 39 -8.00 -3.60 -7.62
CA LYS A 39 -8.21 -2.23 -8.06
C LYS A 39 -7.36 -1.24 -7.27
N ALA A 40 -7.29 -1.39 -5.95
CA ALA A 40 -6.44 -0.54 -5.11
C ALA A 40 -4.95 -0.72 -5.44
N PHE A 41 -4.51 -1.95 -5.68
CA PHE A 41 -3.14 -2.24 -6.09
C PHE A 41 -2.81 -1.62 -7.45
N TYR A 42 -3.74 -1.66 -8.40
CA TYR A 42 -3.57 -1.00 -9.69
C TYR A 42 -3.38 0.51 -9.54
N VAL A 43 -4.21 1.18 -8.72
CA VAL A 43 -4.08 2.62 -8.44
C VAL A 43 -2.73 2.94 -7.79
N LEU A 44 -2.25 2.08 -6.88
CA LEU A 44 -0.93 2.22 -6.28
C LEU A 44 0.18 2.15 -7.34
N LEU A 45 0.11 1.17 -8.26
CA LEU A 45 1.07 1.05 -9.35
C LEU A 45 1.04 2.26 -10.29
N GLU A 46 -0.14 2.78 -10.65
CA GLU A 46 -0.25 4.00 -11.45
C GLU A 46 0.44 5.19 -10.78
N LEU A 47 0.27 5.32 -9.45
CA LEU A 47 0.90 6.37 -8.67
C LEU A 47 2.42 6.21 -8.64
N ILE A 48 2.92 4.99 -8.41
CA ILE A 48 4.36 4.69 -8.46
C ILE A 48 4.91 5.02 -9.84
N ILE A 49 4.31 4.50 -10.91
CA ILE A 49 4.75 4.74 -12.31
C ILE A 49 4.83 6.24 -12.62
N LYS A 50 3.85 7.03 -12.17
CA LYS A 50 3.86 8.49 -12.37
C LYS A 50 5.11 9.13 -11.75
N TYR A 51 5.47 8.75 -10.53
CA TYR A 51 6.63 9.32 -9.82
C TYR A 51 7.97 8.71 -10.26
N THR A 52 8.01 7.43 -10.65
CA THR A 52 9.16 6.77 -11.27
C THR A 52 9.58 7.47 -12.57
N LYS A 53 8.61 7.89 -13.41
CA LYS A 53 8.91 8.55 -14.70
C LYS A 53 9.45 9.97 -14.58
N MET A 54 9.05 10.73 -13.55
CA MET A 54 9.59 12.08 -13.31
C MET A 54 10.91 12.07 -12.55
N GLY A 55 11.25 10.93 -11.94
CA GLY A 55 12.20 10.87 -10.84
C GLY A 55 11.66 11.61 -9.61
N PHE A 56 11.99 11.12 -8.42
CA PHE A 56 11.69 11.82 -7.17
C PHE A 56 12.99 12.24 -6.49
N TRP A 57 13.10 13.52 -6.17
CA TRP A 57 14.20 14.07 -5.40
C TRP A 57 13.97 13.78 -3.91
N LEU A 58 14.79 12.87 -3.36
CA LEU A 58 14.80 12.56 -1.94
C LEU A 58 16.04 13.17 -1.30
N GLU A 59 15.85 13.96 -0.24
CA GLU A 59 16.96 14.40 0.61
C GLU A 59 17.34 13.25 1.55
N GLY A 60 18.55 12.73 1.36
CA GLY A 60 19.11 11.68 2.20
C GLY A 60 19.42 12.17 3.62
N ALA A 61 19.60 11.22 4.55
CA ALA A 61 19.99 11.53 5.93
C ALA A 61 21.37 12.20 6.03
N ASP A 62 22.18 12.11 4.97
CA ASP A 62 23.45 12.77 4.75
C ASP A 62 23.33 14.16 4.09
N GLN A 63 22.11 14.69 3.95
CA GLN A 63 21.79 15.98 3.30
C GLN A 63 22.15 16.02 1.80
N VAL A 64 22.30 14.85 1.16
CA VAL A 64 22.53 14.76 -0.28
C VAL A 64 21.20 14.52 -1.00
N MET A 65 20.93 15.33 -2.02
CA MET A 65 19.76 15.15 -2.89
C MET A 65 20.01 13.99 -3.85
N GLN A 66 19.22 12.91 -3.72
CA GLN A 66 19.26 11.76 -4.60
C GLN A 66 18.03 11.76 -5.51
N LEU A 67 18.27 11.67 -6.82
CA LEU A 67 17.20 11.49 -7.79
C LEU A 67 16.93 9.99 -7.94
N LEU A 68 15.82 9.55 -7.35
CA LEU A 68 15.36 8.17 -7.45
C LEU A 68 14.52 8.02 -8.71
N PHE A 69 14.92 7.11 -9.60
CA PHE A 69 14.18 6.72 -10.79
C PHE A 69 13.51 5.36 -10.54
#